data_AF-A0A099EX99-F1
#
_entry.id   AF-A0A099EX99-F1
#
_cell.length_a   1.000
_cell.length_b   1.000
_cell.length_c   1.000
_cell.angle_alpha   90.00
_cell.angle_beta   90.00
_cell.angle_gamma   90.00
#
_symmetry.space_group_name_H-M   'P 1'
#
loop_
_entity.id
_entity.type
_entity.pdbx_description
1 polymer ?
#
loop_
_entity_poly.entity_id
_entity_poly.type
_entity_poly.pdbx_seq_one_letter_code
_entity_poly.pdbx_strand_id
1 'polypeptide(L)'
;MAHWFERIAQRAVDKAAAEGKLSGLAGEGRPLDPERLRETAEDVLHRMMADGGFLPQGVTLARDIEAKRAVLAQIEDEAERKALQRQIALMELKRNIAIDARRKFARD
;
A
#
# COMPACT_ATOMS: atom_id res chain seq x y z
N MET A 1 -29.82 10.11 -24.63
CA MET A 1 -29.25 11.34 -24.05
C MET A 1 -28.20 10.91 -23.04
N ALA A 2 -26.94 11.30 -23.22
CA ALA A 2 -25.87 10.95 -22.28
C ALA A 2 -26.16 11.52 -20.89
N HIS A 3 -25.98 10.70 -19.86
CA HIS A 3 -26.24 11.08 -18.47
C HIS A 3 -25.29 12.21 -18.05
N TRP A 4 -25.69 13.07 -17.09
CA TRP A 4 -24.87 14.23 -16.68
C TRP A 4 -23.46 13.82 -16.23
N PHE A 5 -23.34 12.65 -15.59
CA PHE A 5 -22.07 12.06 -15.19
C PHE A 5 -21.16 11.74 -16.37
N GLU A 6 -21.69 11.14 -17.43
CA GLU A 6 -20.93 10.81 -18.65
C GLU A 6 -20.37 12.07 -19.29
N ARG A 7 -21.13 13.18 -19.28
CA ARG A 7 -20.65 14.47 -19.82
C ARG A 7 -19.50 15.06 -19.00
N ILE A 8 -19.50 14.86 -17.68
CA ILE A 8 -18.38 15.29 -16.81
C ILE A 8 -17.16 14.39 -17.04
N ALA A 9 -17.36 13.08 -17.07
CA ALA A 9 -16.30 12.12 -17.34
C ALA A 9 -15.64 12.37 -18.70
N GLN A 10 -16.43 12.57 -19.75
CA GLN A 10 -15.92 12.86 -21.09
C GLN A 10 -15.08 14.14 -21.12
N ARG A 11 -15.53 15.22 -20.49
CA ARG A 11 -14.73 16.46 -20.40
C ARG A 11 -13.40 16.26 -19.69
N ALA A 12 -13.34 15.42 -18.66
CA ALA A 12 -12.10 15.11 -17.96
C ALA A 12 -11.13 14.33 -18.86
N VAL A 13 -11.65 13.36 -19.62
CA VAL A 13 -10.89 12.58 -20.62
C VAL A 13 -10.36 13.50 -21.72
N ASP A 14 -11.20 14.34 -22.31
CA ASP A 14 -10.83 15.27 -23.39
C ASP A 14 -9.74 16.24 -22.93
N LYS A 15 -9.85 16.76 -21.71
CA LYS A 15 -8.82 17.62 -21.11
C LYS A 15 -7.49 16.87 -20.95
N ALA A 16 -7.51 15.65 -20.42
CA ALA A 16 -6.29 14.85 -20.26
C ALA A 16 -5.64 14.51 -21.60
N ALA A 17 -6.44 14.24 -22.64
CA ALA A 17 -5.98 14.02 -24.00
C ALA A 17 -5.29 15.27 -24.58
N ALA A 18 -5.93 16.44 -24.45
CA ALA A 18 -5.38 17.71 -24.91
C ALA A 18 -4.08 18.10 -24.17
N GLU A 19 -3.95 17.72 -22.90
CA GLU A 19 -2.73 17.90 -22.09
C GLU A 19 -1.64 16.85 -22.40
N GLY A 20 -1.87 15.92 -23.34
CA GLY A 20 -0.93 14.86 -23.71
C GLY A 20 -0.76 13.76 -22.66
N LYS A 21 -1.56 13.78 -21.58
CA LYS A 21 -1.47 12.83 -20.46
C LYS A 21 -1.89 11.41 -20.81
N LEU A 22 -2.54 11.22 -21.95
CA LEU A 22 -2.97 9.92 -22.47
C LEU A 22 -2.04 9.38 -23.56
N SER A 23 -0.85 9.97 -23.73
CA SER A 23 0.17 9.57 -24.69
C SER A 23 1.54 9.44 -24.01
N GLY A 24 2.42 8.60 -24.54
CA GLY A 24 3.69 8.24 -23.92
C GLY A 24 3.53 7.38 -22.66
N LEU A 25 2.43 6.63 -22.54
CA LEU A 25 2.15 5.84 -21.35
C LEU A 25 3.12 4.66 -21.21
N ALA A 26 3.37 4.25 -19.97
CA ALA A 26 4.19 3.07 -19.70
C ALA A 26 3.53 1.82 -20.32
N GLY A 27 4.18 1.27 -21.35
CA GLY A 27 3.67 0.10 -22.08
C GLY A 27 2.82 0.44 -23.31
N GLU A 28 2.75 1.70 -23.75
CA GLU A 28 2.07 2.07 -24.98
C GLU A 28 2.64 1.31 -26.20
N GLY A 29 1.75 0.76 -27.03
CA GLY A 29 2.09 -0.06 -28.19
C GLY A 29 2.62 -1.47 -27.87
N ARG A 30 2.78 -1.82 -26.59
CA ARG A 30 3.20 -3.17 -26.17
C ARG A 30 1.98 -4.08 -25.95
N PRO A 31 2.11 -5.39 -26.16
CA PRO A 31 1.07 -6.34 -25.81
C PRO A 31 0.73 -6.23 -24.31
N LEU A 32 -0.54 -6.40 -23.98
CA LEU A 32 -1.01 -6.46 -22.61
C LEU A 32 -0.35 -7.65 -21.90
N ASP A 33 0.09 -7.42 -20.66
CA ASP A 33 0.70 -8.46 -19.84
C ASP A 33 -0.36 -9.50 -19.46
N PRO A 34 -0.20 -10.78 -19.85
CA PRO A 34 -1.17 -11.82 -19.57
C PRO A 34 -1.32 -12.12 -18.08
N GLU A 35 -0.31 -11.86 -17.24
CA GLU A 35 -0.45 -11.94 -15.78
C GLU A 35 -1.37 -10.83 -15.26
N ARG A 36 -1.23 -9.61 -15.78
CA ARG A 36 -2.07 -8.46 -15.39
C ARG A 36 -3.52 -8.63 -15.80
N LEU A 37 -3.79 -9.39 -16.87
CA LEU A 37 -5.14 -9.75 -17.27
C LEU A 37 -5.83 -10.73 -16.31
N ARG A 38 -5.05 -11.43 -15.46
CA ARG A 38 -5.56 -12.33 -14.43
C ARG A 38 -5.70 -11.67 -13.06
N GLU A 39 -5.26 -10.43 -12.92
CA GLU A 39 -5.38 -9.68 -11.66
C GLU A 39 -6.83 -9.50 -11.28
N THR A 40 -7.11 -9.72 -10.00
CA THR A 40 -8.38 -9.33 -9.39
C THR A 40 -8.42 -7.80 -9.20
N ALA A 41 -9.60 -7.24 -8.95
CA ALA A 41 -9.73 -5.83 -8.59
C ALA A 41 -8.88 -5.47 -7.34
N GLU A 42 -8.69 -6.44 -6.43
CA GLU A 42 -7.86 -6.29 -5.23
C GLU A 42 -6.37 -6.20 -5.59
N ASP A 43 -5.89 -7.04 -6.50
CA ASP A 43 -4.50 -7.01 -6.98
C ASP A 43 -4.17 -5.67 -7.65
N VAL A 44 -5.10 -5.15 -8.46
CA VAL A 44 -4.99 -3.82 -9.07
C VAL A 44 -4.90 -2.74 -8.01
N LEU A 45 -5.76 -2.77 -6.98
CA LEU A 45 -5.74 -1.79 -5.89
C LEU A 45 -4.44 -1.88 -5.08
N HIS A 46 -3.95 -3.09 -4.80
CA HIS A 46 -2.68 -3.30 -4.11
C HIS A 46 -1.49 -2.72 -4.87
N ARG A 47 -1.45 -2.95 -6.19
CA ARG A 47 -0.43 -2.35 -7.05
C ARG A 47 -0.55 -0.82 -7.06
N MET A 48 -1.74 -0.26 -7.22
CA MET A 48 -1.94 1.20 -7.21
C MET A 48 -1.45 1.83 -5.89
N MET A 49 -1.72 1.17 -4.76
CA MET A 49 -1.19 1.59 -3.46
C MET A 49 0.35 1.48 -3.41
N ALA A 50 0.92 0.37 -3.89
CA ALA A 50 2.36 0.17 -3.93
C ALA A 50 3.08 1.20 -4.83
N ASP A 51 2.54 1.46 -6.03
CA ASP A 51 3.03 2.47 -6.99
C ASP A 51 2.95 3.88 -6.38
N GLY A 52 1.94 4.14 -5.55
CA GLY A 52 1.80 5.38 -4.78
C GLY A 52 2.69 5.48 -3.54
N GLY A 53 3.57 4.50 -3.28
CA GLY A 53 4.43 4.46 -2.10
C GLY A 53 3.70 4.12 -0.80
N PHE A 54 2.44 3.68 -0.86
CA PHE A 54 1.69 3.28 0.32
C PHE A 54 2.14 1.90 0.79
N LEU A 55 2.79 1.86 1.95
CA LEU A 55 3.15 0.62 2.63
C LEU A 55 2.03 0.22 3.60
N PRO A 56 1.54 -1.04 3.53
CA PRO A 56 0.57 -1.52 4.50
C PRO A 56 1.09 -1.35 5.93
N GLN A 57 0.22 -0.96 6.86
CA GLN A 57 0.60 -0.65 8.25
C GLN A 57 1.40 -1.79 8.93
N GLY A 58 1.06 -3.05 8.64
CA GLY A 58 1.79 -4.21 9.17
C GLY A 58 3.24 -4.33 8.66
N VAL A 59 3.54 -3.82 7.46
CA VAL A 59 4.90 -3.76 6.90
C VAL A 59 5.70 -2.63 7.55
N THR A 60 5.10 -1.45 7.72
CA THR A 60 5.73 -0.33 8.42
C THR A 60 6.08 -0.70 9.86
N LEU A 61 5.12 -1.29 10.59
CA LEU A 61 5.34 -1.75 11.97
C LEU A 61 6.44 -2.82 12.05
N ALA A 62 6.57 -3.70 11.04
CA ALA A 62 7.64 -4.69 11.01
C ALA A 62 9.03 -4.04 10.98
N ARG A 63 9.21 -3.03 10.11
CA ARG A 63 10.47 -2.28 9.99
C ARG A 63 10.80 -1.55 11.29
N ASP A 64 9.80 -0.90 11.90
CA ASP A 64 10.00 -0.17 13.15
C ASP A 64 10.35 -1.11 14.33
N ILE A 65 9.76 -2.31 14.37
CA ILE A 65 10.08 -3.34 15.37
C ILE A 65 11.53 -3.80 15.21
N GLU A 66 11.97 -4.06 13.98
CA GLU A 66 13.35 -4.46 13.69
C GLU A 66 14.35 -3.38 14.12
N ALA A 67 14.08 -2.12 13.80
CA ALA A 67 14.89 -0.99 14.23
C ALA A 67 14.96 -0.89 15.77
N LYS A 68 13.83 -1.07 16.48
CA LYS A 68 13.82 -1.07 17.95
C LYS A 68 14.54 -2.26 18.55
N ARG A 69 14.52 -3.44 17.91
CA ARG A 69 15.29 -4.60 18.35
C ARG A 69 16.80 -4.37 18.21
N ALA A 70 17.23 -3.68 17.15
CA ALA A 70 18.62 -3.28 16.98
C ALA A 70 19.06 -2.30 18.09
N VAL A 71 18.21 -1.33 18.44
CA VAL A 71 18.47 -0.42 19.58
C VAL A 71 18.51 -1.18 20.89
N LEU A 72 17.59 -2.13 21.13
CA LEU A 72 17.54 -2.94 22.34
C LEU A 72 18.83 -3.73 22.59
N ALA A 73 19.49 -4.19 21.51
CA ALA A 73 20.76 -4.91 21.61
C ALA A 73 21.91 -4.03 22.14
N GLN A 74 21.78 -2.71 22.06
CA GLN A 74 22.79 -1.73 22.46
C GLN A 74 22.53 -1.13 23.85
N ILE A 75 21.37 -1.42 24.47
CA ILE A 75 21.03 -0.89 25.79
C ILE A 75 21.59 -1.79 26.90
N GLU A 76 22.39 -1.18 27.77
CA GLU A 76 22.96 -1.81 28.97
C GLU A 76 22.12 -1.57 30.23
N ASP A 77 21.38 -0.45 30.30
CA ASP A 77 20.50 -0.15 31.42
C ASP A 77 19.25 -1.06 31.42
N GLU A 78 19.02 -1.75 32.54
CA GLU A 78 17.94 -2.74 32.66
C GLU A 78 16.55 -2.09 32.67
N ALA A 79 16.40 -0.86 33.20
CA ALA A 79 15.12 -0.16 33.21
C ALA A 79 14.74 0.32 31.80
N GLU A 80 15.69 0.87 31.06
CA GLU A 80 15.53 1.27 29.65
C GLU A 80 15.27 0.07 28.74
N ARG A 81 16.00 -1.04 28.96
CA ARG A 81 15.79 -2.31 28.25
C ARG A 81 14.37 -2.81 28.42
N LYS A 82 13.87 -2.84 29.66
CA LYS A 82 12.51 -3.28 29.99
C LYS A 82 11.44 -2.35 29.41
N ALA A 83 11.69 -1.04 29.40
CA ALA A 83 10.80 -0.07 28.78
C ALA A 83 10.70 -0.27 27.25
N LEU A 84 11.83 -0.47 26.57
CA LEU A 84 11.87 -0.69 25.13
C LEU A 84 11.26 -2.05 24.74
N GLN A 85 11.46 -3.10 25.53
CA GLN A 85 10.78 -4.40 25.34
C GLN A 85 9.25 -4.26 25.40
N ARG A 86 8.71 -3.48 26.34
CA ARG A 86 7.26 -3.21 26.41
C ARG A 86 6.76 -2.49 25.17
N GLN A 87 7.53 -1.53 24.65
CA GLN A 87 7.18 -0.84 23.40
C GLN A 87 7.16 -1.79 22.21
N ILE A 88 8.17 -2.66 22.09
CA ILE A 88 8.24 -3.68 21.03
C ILE A 88 7.03 -4.60 21.12
N ALA A 89 6.68 -5.11 22.31
CA ALA A 89 5.52 -5.98 22.50
C ALA A 89 4.20 -5.31 22.09
N LEU A 90 4.02 -4.03 22.43
CA LEU A 90 2.84 -3.25 22.00
C LEU A 90 2.78 -3.10 20.47
N MET A 91 3.93 -2.88 19.83
CA MET A 91 4.01 -2.77 18.37
C MET A 91 3.75 -4.09 17.67
N GLU A 92 4.22 -5.21 18.22
CA GLU A 92 3.92 -6.56 17.73
C GLU A 92 2.42 -6.84 17.81
N LEU A 93 1.75 -6.46 18.91
CA LEU A 93 0.29 -6.58 19.03
C LEU A 93 -0.42 -5.77 17.93
N LYS A 94 -0.05 -4.50 17.74
CA LYS A 94 -0.63 -3.65 16.69
C LYS A 94 -0.42 -4.25 15.30
N ARG A 95 0.76 -4.83 15.04
CA ARG A 95 1.08 -5.48 13.77
C ARG A 95 0.18 -6.68 13.51
N ASN A 96 -0.04 -7.52 14.52
CA ASN A 96 -0.91 -8.68 14.40
C ASN A 96 -2.36 -8.29 14.11
N ILE A 97 -2.88 -7.26 14.79
CA ILE A 97 -4.20 -6.70 14.51
C ILE A 97 -4.31 -6.22 13.05
N ALA A 98 -3.31 -5.51 12.55
CA ALA A 98 -3.29 -5.02 11.16
C ALA A 98 -3.26 -6.17 10.13
N ILE A 99 -2.52 -7.24 10.42
CA ILE A 99 -2.46 -8.43 9.57
C ILE A 99 -3.79 -9.19 9.59
N ASP A 100 -4.40 -9.35 10.75
CA ASP A 100 -5.68 -10.05 10.89
C ASP A 100 -6.83 -9.28 10.24
N ALA A 101 -6.84 -7.95 10.37
CA ALA A 101 -7.78 -7.10 9.63
C ALA A 101 -7.65 -7.35 8.12
N ARG A 102 -6.44 -7.30 7.58
CA ARG A 102 -6.18 -7.58 6.15
C ARG A 102 -6.63 -8.98 5.75
N ARG A 103 -6.36 -10.01 6.55
CA ARG A 103 -6.79 -11.39 6.28
C ARG A 103 -8.31 -11.55 6.27
N LYS A 104 -9.04 -10.83 7.12
CA LYS A 104 -10.51 -10.82 7.12
C LYS A 104 -11.05 -10.17 5.86
N PHE A 105 -10.54 -8.98 5.52
CA PHE A 105 -10.93 -8.28 4.28
C PHE A 105 -10.66 -9.10 3.01
N ALA A 106 -9.60 -9.91 2.96
CA ALA A 106 -9.29 -10.74 1.80
C ALA A 106 -10.12 -12.04 1.71
N ARG A 107 -10.95 -12.37 2.72
CA ARG A 107 -11.79 -13.57 2.75
C ARG A 107 -13.27 -13.28 2.49
N ASP A 108 -13.68 -12.02 2.64
CA ASP A 108 -15.04 -11.52 2.44
C ASP A 108 -15.17 -10.91 1.03
#